data_AF-A0A9N9DED3-F1
#
_entry.id   AF-A0A9N9DED3-F1
#
_cell.length_a   1.000
_cell.length_b   1.000
_cell.length_c   1.000
_cell.angle_alpha   90.00
_cell.angle_beta   90.00
_cell.angle_gamma   90.00
#
_symmetry.space_group_name_H-M   'P 1'
#
loop_
_entity.id
_entity.type
_entity.pdbx_description
1 polymer ?
#
loop_
_entity_poly.entity_id
_entity_poly.type
_entity_poly.pdbx_seq_one_letter_code
_entity_poly.pdbx_strand_id
1 'polypeptide(L)'
;MSSLSFTSSTNKLSREDYRRQKDLEAARKAGTAPAEQDEEGKDINPHIPQYIAKAPWYLDTGRPTLKHQRILATEEEEKKDNNQWYARGLRAGPAATKFRKGACENCGAMTHKTKECMDRPRKTGAKWTGQDIKPDEIIQEIDLDYDAKRDRWNGYDPSEHSKIYEEYEKIEDARRKMKANELDKQSTTELVKKTVNTKTRTTIRNLRIREDTAKYLRNLDINSAYYDPKTRSMRDNPNKDIGADDTFYAGDNFVRYTGDAPKMANLQLFAWQAYEKGTDVHLQANPTQGELLHREYLQKKEKLKDTSKDSILAKYGGEDHLNAPPKELLLAQTEQYVEYSRTGRIIKGQERAKAKSKYEEDAANASNLLTASEIQNEEEFANKKSLVEIHVENMKKSKSKNVDDTNKHLKRKNLGEGDIQLDTKKLKKALEEEERRNKIKKSDFNLDDRKRPYNSAYMGGHDKIDSEITEEELEAYRLKKQS
;
A
#
# COMPACT_ATOMS: atom_id res chain seq x y z
N MET A 1 59.95 -4.42 11.35
CA MET A 1 60.59 -3.55 10.34
C MET A 1 61.16 -4.42 9.23
N SER A 2 60.47 -4.49 8.09
CA SER A 2 61.06 -4.87 6.80
C SER A 2 60.21 -4.18 5.73
N SER A 3 60.61 -2.97 5.38
CA SER A 3 60.04 -2.17 4.29
C SER A 3 60.52 -2.74 2.96
N LEU A 4 59.69 -3.55 2.31
CA LEU A 4 59.88 -3.92 0.91
C LEU A 4 59.36 -2.78 0.03
N SER A 5 60.28 -1.91 -0.38
CA SER A 5 60.08 -0.89 -1.40
C SER A 5 59.92 -1.56 -2.77
N PHE A 6 58.69 -1.56 -3.30
CA PHE A 6 58.38 -2.07 -4.64
C PHE A 6 58.65 -0.96 -5.66
N THR A 7 59.78 -1.04 -6.36
CA THR A 7 60.14 -0.13 -7.46
C THR A 7 59.36 -0.51 -8.72
N SER A 8 58.73 0.47 -9.37
CA SER A 8 57.97 0.31 -10.63
C SER A 8 58.89 0.02 -11.83
N SER A 9 59.45 -1.19 -11.90
CA SER A 9 60.08 -1.70 -13.11
C SER A 9 59.02 -2.44 -13.93
N THR A 10 58.82 -2.02 -15.18
CA THR A 10 58.01 -2.66 -16.22
C THR A 10 58.56 -4.05 -16.56
N ASN A 11 58.40 -5.00 -15.64
CA ASN A 11 58.74 -6.39 -15.88
C ASN A 11 57.76 -6.96 -16.91
N LYS A 12 58.29 -7.29 -18.09
CA LYS A 12 57.56 -8.08 -19.10
C LYS A 12 57.17 -9.39 -18.42
N LEU A 13 55.87 -9.62 -18.22
CA LEU A 13 55.39 -10.88 -17.68
C LEU A 13 55.89 -12.05 -18.52
N SER A 14 56.31 -13.14 -17.86
CA SER A 14 56.59 -14.40 -18.56
C SER A 14 55.34 -14.86 -19.31
N ARG A 15 55.53 -15.55 -20.45
CA ARG A 15 54.42 -16.12 -21.23
C ARG A 15 53.52 -17.02 -20.39
N GLU A 16 54.11 -17.73 -19.42
CA GLU A 16 53.39 -18.57 -18.48
C GLU A 16 52.54 -17.76 -17.51
N ASP A 17 53.08 -16.66 -16.97
CA ASP A 17 52.34 -15.78 -16.06
C ASP A 17 51.22 -15.03 -16.76
N TYR A 18 51.42 -14.62 -18.03
CA TYR A 18 50.37 -14.03 -18.85
C TYR A 18 49.23 -15.02 -19.12
N ARG A 19 49.55 -16.29 -19.40
CA ARG A 19 48.55 -17.36 -19.53
C ARG A 19 47.82 -17.58 -18.22
N ARG A 20 48.55 -17.70 -17.10
CA ARG A 20 47.95 -17.82 -15.75
C ARG A 20 47.01 -16.66 -15.45
N GLN A 21 47.38 -15.42 -15.75
CA GLN A 21 46.51 -14.25 -15.54
C GLN A 21 45.25 -14.31 -16.40
N LYS A 22 45.38 -14.67 -17.68
CA LYS A 22 44.24 -14.87 -18.60
C LYS A 22 43.30 -15.97 -18.12
N ASP A 23 43.86 -17.10 -17.68
CA ASP A 23 43.10 -18.25 -17.20
C ASP A 23 42.39 -17.93 -15.87
N LEU A 24 43.07 -17.17 -14.99
CA LEU A 24 42.47 -16.64 -13.76
C LEU A 24 41.34 -15.66 -14.06
N GLU A 25 41.52 -14.75 -15.01
CA GLU A 25 40.46 -13.81 -15.43
C GLU A 25 39.29 -14.53 -16.07
N ALA A 26 39.54 -15.55 -16.90
CA ALA A 26 38.50 -16.41 -17.46
C ALA A 26 37.74 -17.18 -16.37
N ALA A 27 38.45 -17.72 -15.38
CA ALA A 27 37.86 -18.38 -14.21
C ALA A 27 37.03 -17.40 -13.35
N ARG A 28 37.53 -16.18 -13.15
CA ARG A 28 36.79 -15.10 -12.45
C ARG A 28 35.52 -14.71 -13.21
N LYS A 29 35.61 -14.57 -14.53
CA LYS A 29 34.47 -14.28 -15.40
C LYS A 29 33.47 -15.44 -15.45
N ALA A 30 33.93 -16.67 -15.23
CA ALA A 30 33.10 -17.85 -15.07
C ALA A 30 32.54 -18.02 -13.65
N GLY A 31 32.95 -17.19 -12.69
CA GLY A 31 32.54 -17.26 -11.29
C GLY A 31 33.17 -18.42 -10.49
N THR A 32 34.17 -19.11 -11.02
CA THR A 32 34.88 -20.20 -10.33
C THR A 32 36.03 -19.71 -9.46
N ALA A 33 36.57 -18.53 -9.75
CA ALA A 33 37.61 -17.87 -8.96
C ALA A 33 37.06 -16.58 -8.31
N PRO A 34 37.51 -16.21 -7.10
CA PRO A 34 37.09 -14.99 -6.44
C PRO A 34 37.52 -13.75 -7.21
N ALA A 35 36.70 -12.70 -7.13
CA ALA A 35 36.98 -11.41 -7.74
C ALA A 35 38.26 -10.80 -7.16
N GLU A 36 38.85 -9.89 -7.93
CA GLU A 36 40.04 -9.15 -7.51
C GLU A 36 39.63 -8.05 -6.53
N GLN A 37 40.28 -7.94 -5.38
CA GLN A 37 39.95 -6.93 -4.37
C GLN A 37 40.79 -5.68 -4.56
N ASP A 38 40.14 -4.52 -4.42
CA ASP A 38 40.83 -3.23 -4.43
C ASP A 38 41.50 -2.92 -3.08
N GLU A 39 42.14 -1.75 -3.00
CA GLU A 39 42.78 -1.26 -1.76
C GLU A 39 41.79 -1.00 -0.61
N GLU A 40 40.50 -0.77 -0.92
CA GLU A 40 39.41 -0.55 0.05
C GLU A 40 38.73 -1.88 0.45
N GLY A 41 39.19 -3.02 -0.09
CA GLY A 41 38.59 -4.34 0.11
C GLY A 41 37.29 -4.58 -0.66
N LYS A 42 36.97 -3.74 -1.65
CA LYS A 42 35.83 -3.91 -2.55
C LYS A 42 36.21 -4.80 -3.73
N ASP A 43 35.30 -5.69 -4.08
CA ASP A 43 35.48 -6.59 -5.21
C ASP A 43 35.35 -5.82 -6.54
N ILE A 44 36.38 -5.93 -7.39
CA ILE A 44 36.37 -5.45 -8.76
C ILE A 44 35.65 -6.48 -9.62
N ASN A 45 34.54 -6.08 -10.23
CA ASN A 45 33.75 -6.95 -11.10
C ASN A 45 34.62 -7.47 -12.28
N PRO A 46 34.83 -8.80 -12.42
CA PRO A 46 35.64 -9.39 -13.49
C PRO A 46 35.12 -9.16 -14.91
N HIS A 47 33.87 -8.74 -15.06
CA HIS A 47 33.27 -8.41 -16.34
C HIS A 47 33.59 -6.99 -16.82
N ILE A 48 34.23 -6.15 -15.98
CA ILE A 48 34.75 -4.84 -16.40
C ILE A 48 35.90 -5.07 -17.38
N PRO A 49 35.84 -4.52 -18.61
CA PRO A 49 36.93 -4.66 -19.56
C PRO A 49 38.28 -4.19 -18.99
N GLN A 50 39.36 -4.90 -19.32
CA GLN A 50 40.71 -4.61 -18.79
C GLN A 50 41.14 -3.15 -18.95
N TYR A 51 40.76 -2.48 -20.05
CA TYR A 51 41.14 -1.08 -20.31
C TYR A 51 40.45 -0.07 -19.37
N ILE A 52 39.32 -0.45 -18.74
CA ILE A 52 38.65 0.36 -17.72
C ILE A 52 39.22 0.03 -16.34
N ALA A 53 39.36 -1.27 -16.04
CA ALA A 53 39.80 -1.75 -14.73
C ALA A 53 41.28 -1.44 -14.44
N LYS A 54 42.15 -1.48 -15.44
CA LYS A 54 43.57 -1.20 -15.27
C LYS A 54 43.81 0.30 -15.16
N ALA A 55 44.35 0.74 -14.03
CA ALA A 55 44.78 2.13 -13.85
C ALA A 55 45.89 2.47 -14.86
N PRO A 56 45.81 3.63 -15.55
CA PRO A 56 46.93 4.14 -16.33
C PRO A 56 48.16 4.39 -15.47
N TRP A 57 49.35 4.29 -16.05
CA TRP A 57 50.63 4.38 -15.34
C TRP A 57 50.82 5.64 -14.48
N TYR A 58 50.19 6.76 -14.85
CA TYR A 58 50.26 8.03 -14.13
C TYR A 58 49.33 8.11 -12.90
N LEU A 59 48.46 7.12 -12.70
CA LEU A 59 47.59 6.94 -11.53
C LEU A 59 47.79 5.55 -10.89
N ASP A 60 48.77 4.77 -11.36
CA ASP A 60 48.97 3.39 -10.95
C ASP A 60 49.67 3.33 -9.58
N THR A 61 48.99 2.74 -8.59
CA THR A 61 49.55 2.47 -7.25
C THR A 61 50.21 1.09 -7.17
N GLY A 62 50.28 0.36 -8.28
CA GLY A 62 50.78 -1.01 -8.36
C GLY A 62 49.79 -2.05 -7.82
N ARG A 63 48.59 -1.62 -7.44
CA ARG A 63 47.48 -2.48 -6.98
C ARG A 63 46.27 -2.31 -7.91
N PRO A 64 45.44 -3.34 -8.10
CA PRO A 64 44.18 -3.22 -8.81
C PRO A 64 43.27 -2.22 -8.10
N THR A 65 42.76 -1.22 -8.83
CA THR A 65 41.92 -0.15 -8.26
C THR A 65 41.02 0.42 -9.36
N LEU A 66 39.80 0.83 -8.97
CA LEU A 66 38.87 1.55 -9.84
C LEU A 66 38.74 3.03 -9.45
N LYS A 67 39.63 3.53 -8.58
CA LYS A 67 39.61 4.92 -8.10
C LYS A 67 39.83 5.94 -9.23
N HIS A 68 40.61 5.60 -10.26
CA HIS A 68 40.83 6.47 -11.43
C HIS A 68 39.59 6.67 -12.31
N GLN A 69 38.55 5.85 -12.13
CA GLN A 69 37.26 6.01 -12.81
C GLN A 69 36.24 6.80 -11.98
N ARG A 70 36.54 7.11 -10.71
CA ARG A 70 35.71 8.01 -9.90
C ARG A 70 35.94 9.45 -10.37
N ILE A 71 34.93 10.29 -10.19
CA ILE A 71 34.99 11.72 -10.54
C ILE A 71 36.21 12.33 -9.83
N LEU A 72 37.03 13.06 -10.59
CA LEU A 72 38.22 13.71 -10.05
C LEU A 72 37.79 14.89 -9.18
N ALA A 73 38.46 15.09 -8.05
CA ALA A 73 38.16 16.19 -7.13
C ALA A 73 38.28 17.59 -7.78
N THR A 74 38.97 17.73 -8.91
CA THR A 74 39.03 18.98 -9.68
C THR A 74 37.76 19.27 -10.49
N GLU A 75 36.99 18.22 -10.83
CA GLU A 75 35.70 18.29 -11.54
C GLU A 75 34.51 18.22 -10.59
N GLU A 76 34.74 17.97 -9.30
CA GLU A 76 33.83 18.40 -8.25
C GLU A 76 33.87 19.92 -8.20
N GLU A 77 33.37 20.57 -9.26
CA GLU A 77 32.88 21.94 -9.17
C GLU A 77 32.03 21.97 -7.92
N GLU A 78 32.45 22.78 -6.95
CA GLU A 78 31.78 22.96 -5.67
C GLU A 78 30.29 23.07 -5.99
N LYS A 79 29.51 22.02 -5.69
CA LYS A 79 28.07 22.03 -5.95
C LYS A 79 27.51 23.12 -5.07
N LYS A 80 27.41 24.32 -5.64
CA LYS A 80 27.03 25.51 -4.89
C LYS A 80 25.62 25.27 -4.39
N ASP A 81 25.42 25.54 -3.10
CA ASP A 81 24.14 25.31 -2.46
C ASP A 81 23.04 26.02 -3.27
N ASN A 82 21.98 25.28 -3.61
CA ASN A 82 20.82 25.80 -4.35
C ASN A 82 20.18 27.03 -3.68
N ASN A 83 20.52 27.31 -2.42
CA ASN A 83 19.99 28.40 -1.63
C ASN A 83 20.80 29.71 -1.75
N GLN A 84 21.91 29.72 -2.49
CA GLN A 84 22.70 30.93 -2.68
C GLN A 84 22.20 31.70 -3.92
N TRP A 85 21.51 32.81 -3.68
CA TRP A 85 21.08 33.75 -4.71
C TRP A 85 21.63 35.15 -4.47
N TYR A 86 21.62 35.98 -5.51
CA TYR A 86 22.05 37.38 -5.43
C TYR A 86 21.32 38.12 -4.31
N ALA A 87 22.08 38.78 -3.44
CA ALA A 87 21.58 39.62 -2.35
C ALA A 87 20.84 40.87 -2.87
N ARG A 88 19.57 40.74 -3.25
CA ARG A 88 18.77 41.86 -3.77
C ARG A 88 18.43 42.85 -2.66
N GLY A 89 18.70 44.13 -2.90
CA GLY A 89 18.32 45.23 -2.00
C GLY A 89 19.21 45.42 -0.77
N LEU A 90 20.14 44.49 -0.50
CA LEU A 90 21.13 44.63 0.58
C LEU A 90 22.21 45.66 0.19
N ARG A 91 22.53 46.54 1.14
CA ARG A 91 23.54 47.59 1.00
C ARG A 91 24.74 47.26 1.89
N ALA A 92 25.95 47.57 1.43
CA ALA A 92 27.20 47.25 2.13
C ALA A 92 27.39 48.00 3.47
N GLY A 93 26.66 49.12 3.65
CA GLY A 93 26.73 49.91 4.87
C GLY A 93 25.86 51.18 4.80
N PRO A 94 25.94 52.06 5.82
CA PRO A 94 25.26 53.35 5.80
C PRO A 94 25.78 54.23 4.65
N ALA A 95 24.94 55.16 4.20
CA ALA A 95 25.32 56.11 3.16
C ALA A 95 26.51 56.96 3.59
N ALA A 96 27.44 57.18 2.66
CA ALA A 96 28.55 58.09 2.90
C ALA A 96 28.05 59.54 3.02
N THR A 97 28.62 60.29 3.95
CA THR A 97 28.27 61.70 4.19
C THR A 97 28.91 62.67 3.21
N LYS A 98 29.94 62.22 2.48
CA LYS A 98 30.67 63.02 1.49
C LYS A 98 30.86 62.23 0.20
N PHE A 99 30.89 62.97 -0.91
CA PHE A 99 31.15 62.39 -2.23
C PHE A 99 32.57 61.82 -2.28
N ARG A 100 32.70 60.57 -2.74
CA ARG A 100 33.97 59.86 -2.88
C ARG A 100 34.45 59.92 -4.33
N LYS A 101 35.75 60.11 -4.54
CA LYS A 101 36.33 60.15 -5.89
C LYS A 101 36.17 58.77 -6.56
N GLY A 102 35.60 58.76 -7.76
CA GLY A 102 35.25 57.52 -8.48
C GLY A 102 33.81 57.05 -8.27
N ALA A 103 33.04 57.71 -7.39
CA ALA A 103 31.62 57.44 -7.25
C ALA A 103 30.82 57.98 -8.45
N CYS A 104 29.63 57.41 -8.66
CA CYS A 104 28.66 57.88 -9.63
C CYS A 104 28.35 59.36 -9.39
N GLU A 105 28.53 60.20 -10.42
CA GLU A 105 28.33 61.64 -10.33
C GLU A 105 26.87 62.03 -10.06
N ASN A 106 25.92 61.12 -10.33
CA ASN A 106 24.49 61.33 -10.12
C ASN A 106 24.05 61.02 -8.68
N CYS A 107 24.30 59.80 -8.20
CA CYS A 107 23.79 59.29 -6.92
C CYS A 107 24.84 59.20 -5.80
N GLY A 108 26.14 59.22 -6.12
CA GLY A 108 27.23 59.15 -5.15
C GLY A 108 27.60 57.75 -4.65
N ALA A 109 27.02 56.68 -5.21
CA ALA A 109 27.44 55.30 -4.93
C ALA A 109 28.72 54.91 -5.71
N MET A 110 29.57 54.06 -5.13
CA MET A 110 30.83 53.61 -5.74
C MET A 110 30.68 52.38 -6.65
N THR A 111 29.51 51.71 -6.65
CA THR A 111 29.33 50.40 -7.30
C THR A 111 29.14 50.45 -8.80
N HIS A 112 28.67 51.58 -9.35
CA HIS A 112 28.33 51.73 -10.75
C HIS A 112 28.72 53.10 -11.29
N LYS A 113 28.73 53.23 -12.63
CA LYS A 113 29.00 54.49 -13.33
C LYS A 113 27.72 55.30 -13.55
N THR A 114 27.85 56.57 -13.92
CA THR A 114 26.70 57.48 -14.17
C THR A 114 25.70 56.99 -15.21
N LYS A 115 26.17 56.29 -16.25
CA LYS A 115 25.30 55.75 -17.33
C LYS A 115 24.45 54.57 -16.88
N GLU A 116 24.90 53.83 -15.88
CA GLU A 116 24.25 52.62 -15.34
C GLU A 116 23.49 52.93 -14.04
N CYS A 117 23.37 54.22 -13.70
CA CYS A 117 22.72 54.68 -12.49
C CYS A 117 21.22 54.39 -12.53
N MET A 118 20.74 53.60 -11.55
CA MET A 118 19.32 53.26 -11.38
C MET A 118 18.50 54.42 -10.80
N ASP A 119 19.16 55.38 -10.14
CA ASP A 119 18.50 56.59 -9.66
C ASP A 119 18.22 57.58 -10.80
N ARG A 120 17.12 58.32 -10.67
CA ARG A 120 16.71 59.35 -11.62
C ARG A 120 17.85 60.35 -11.89
N PRO A 121 18.19 60.65 -13.16
CA PRO A 121 19.21 61.65 -13.48
C PRO A 121 18.89 63.01 -12.87
N ARG A 122 19.82 63.53 -12.05
CA ARG A 122 19.74 64.85 -11.42
C ARG A 122 20.40 65.90 -12.31
N LYS A 123 19.87 67.12 -12.33
CA LYS A 123 20.42 68.24 -13.12
C LYS A 123 21.83 68.65 -12.68
N THR A 124 22.09 68.65 -11.38
CA THR A 124 23.36 69.08 -10.78
C THR A 124 24.16 67.93 -10.15
N GLY A 125 23.59 66.72 -10.01
CA GLY A 125 24.29 65.51 -9.53
C GLY A 125 24.83 65.56 -8.09
N ALA A 126 25.00 64.40 -7.46
CA ALA A 126 25.59 64.29 -6.12
C ALA A 126 27.07 64.72 -6.06
N LYS A 127 27.79 64.72 -7.19
CA LYS A 127 29.19 65.19 -7.27
C LYS A 127 29.36 66.66 -6.87
N TRP A 128 28.40 67.50 -7.27
CA TRP A 128 28.49 68.94 -7.11
C TRP A 128 27.68 69.44 -5.91
N THR A 129 26.59 68.76 -5.54
CA THR A 129 25.75 69.17 -4.40
C THR A 129 26.12 68.46 -3.09
N GLY A 130 26.72 67.26 -3.14
CA GLY A 130 27.03 66.45 -1.95
C GLY A 130 25.81 66.01 -1.14
N GLN A 131 24.59 66.20 -1.66
CA GLN A 131 23.33 65.90 -0.99
C GLN A 131 22.74 64.57 -1.48
N ASP A 132 22.05 63.86 -0.58
CA ASP A 132 21.37 62.57 -0.84
C ASP A 132 22.27 61.51 -1.51
N ILE A 133 23.42 61.22 -0.90
CA ILE A 133 24.32 60.16 -1.34
C ILE A 133 23.69 58.80 -1.04
N LYS A 134 23.66 57.91 -2.02
CA LYS A 134 23.16 56.55 -1.83
C LYS A 134 24.20 55.63 -1.19
N PRO A 135 23.75 54.64 -0.39
CA PRO A 135 24.63 53.60 0.12
C PRO A 135 25.12 52.68 -1.00
N ASP A 136 26.30 52.10 -0.84
CA ASP A 136 26.88 51.20 -1.83
C ASP A 136 26.15 49.84 -1.86
N GLU A 137 26.00 49.26 -3.04
CA GLU A 137 25.47 47.90 -3.25
C GLU A 137 26.53 46.82 -2.99
N ILE A 138 26.09 45.61 -2.71
CA ILE A 138 26.97 44.44 -2.62
C ILE A 138 26.97 43.76 -3.99
N ILE A 139 28.13 43.74 -4.65
CA ILE A 139 28.30 43.03 -5.92
C ILE A 139 28.73 41.60 -5.60
N GLN A 140 27.97 40.61 -6.09
CA GLN A 140 28.25 39.19 -5.92
C GLN A 140 28.33 38.54 -7.30
N GLU A 141 29.35 37.72 -7.53
CA GLU A 141 29.44 36.85 -8.70
C GLU A 141 29.13 35.41 -8.25
N ILE A 142 28.09 34.82 -8.82
CA ILE A 142 27.63 33.47 -8.46
C ILE A 142 27.58 32.64 -9.75
N ASP A 143 28.53 31.71 -9.90
CA ASP A 143 28.42 30.72 -10.99
C ASP A 143 27.43 29.62 -10.60
N LEU A 144 26.31 29.59 -11.31
CA LEU A 144 25.24 28.61 -11.13
C LEU A 144 25.21 27.64 -12.32
N ASP A 145 24.70 26.44 -12.06
CA ASP A 145 24.45 25.43 -13.11
C ASP A 145 23.31 25.86 -14.07
N TYR A 146 23.11 25.13 -15.17
CA TYR A 146 22.10 25.41 -16.19
C TYR A 146 20.68 25.50 -15.63
N ASP A 147 20.30 24.53 -14.78
CA ASP A 147 18.99 24.47 -14.14
C ASP A 147 18.86 25.56 -13.08
N ALA A 148 19.89 25.73 -12.24
CA ALA A 148 19.93 26.77 -11.21
C ALA A 148 19.82 28.18 -11.79
N LYS A 149 20.43 28.51 -12.94
CA LYS A 149 20.25 29.82 -13.60
C LYS A 149 18.83 30.09 -14.07
N ARG A 150 18.05 29.03 -14.36
CA ARG A 150 16.70 29.12 -14.93
C ARG A 150 15.60 28.85 -13.92
N ASP A 151 15.94 28.50 -12.69
CA ASP A 151 14.94 28.29 -11.66
C ASP A 151 14.16 29.59 -11.44
N ARG A 152 12.85 29.49 -11.67
CA ARG A 152 11.91 30.60 -11.48
C ARG A 152 11.83 31.01 -10.02
N TRP A 153 12.11 30.09 -9.11
CA TRP A 153 12.00 30.28 -7.66
C TRP A 153 13.32 30.71 -7.01
N ASN A 154 14.29 31.16 -7.80
CA ASN A 154 15.53 31.72 -7.29
C ASN A 154 15.31 32.94 -6.37
N GLY A 155 15.83 32.86 -5.15
CA GLY A 155 15.67 33.91 -4.13
C GLY A 155 14.29 33.95 -3.50
N TYR A 156 13.52 32.86 -3.59
CA TYR A 156 12.24 32.73 -2.88
C TYR A 156 12.46 32.65 -1.37
N ASP A 157 11.84 33.56 -0.62
CA ASP A 157 11.83 33.49 0.85
C ASP A 157 10.70 32.53 1.30
N PRO A 158 11.03 31.42 1.99
CA PRO A 158 10.03 30.47 2.48
C PRO A 158 8.96 31.12 3.39
N SER A 159 9.26 32.25 4.01
CA SER A 159 8.33 33.00 4.85
C SER A 159 7.16 33.59 4.05
N GLU A 160 7.35 33.88 2.76
CA GLU A 160 6.27 34.37 1.89
C GLU A 160 5.20 33.31 1.64
N HIS A 161 5.55 32.02 1.76
CA HIS A 161 4.58 30.93 1.65
C HIS A 161 3.49 31.01 2.72
N SER A 162 3.76 31.66 3.86
CA SER A 162 2.76 31.88 4.92
C SER A 162 1.55 32.69 4.44
N LYS A 163 1.75 33.64 3.51
CA LYS A 163 0.65 34.43 2.93
C LYS A 163 -0.36 33.54 2.20
N ILE A 164 0.12 32.45 1.57
CA ILE A 164 -0.72 31.47 0.90
C ILE A 164 -1.59 30.73 1.94
N TYR A 165 -1.01 30.33 3.07
CA TYR A 165 -1.80 29.71 4.15
C TYR A 165 -2.92 30.64 4.64
N GLU A 166 -2.62 31.93 4.87
CA GLU A 166 -3.64 32.91 5.28
C GLU A 166 -4.76 33.07 4.24
N GLU A 167 -4.45 33.00 2.95
CA GLU A 167 -5.45 33.03 1.89
C GLU A 167 -6.34 31.79 1.91
N TYR A 168 -5.76 30.60 2.06
CA TYR A 168 -6.51 29.35 2.18
C TYR A 168 -7.39 29.33 3.43
N GLU A 169 -6.91 29.84 4.56
CA GLU A 169 -7.71 29.97 5.80
C GLU A 169 -8.95 30.84 5.58
N LYS A 170 -8.80 32.01 4.92
CA LYS A 170 -9.92 32.89 4.57
C LYS A 170 -10.94 32.19 3.65
N ILE A 171 -10.45 31.39 2.69
CA ILE A 171 -11.29 30.61 1.79
C ILE A 171 -12.06 29.52 2.56
N GLU A 172 -11.40 28.82 3.49
CA GLU A 172 -12.04 27.79 4.31
C GLU A 172 -13.10 28.39 5.25
N ASP A 173 -12.83 29.54 5.87
CA ASP A 173 -13.81 30.26 6.69
C ASP A 173 -15.02 30.72 5.88
N ALA A 174 -14.80 31.22 4.66
CA ALA A 174 -15.87 31.57 3.75
C ALA A 174 -16.71 30.33 3.37
N ARG A 175 -16.06 29.19 3.06
CA ARG A 175 -16.74 27.92 2.79
C ARG A 175 -17.55 27.43 4.00
N ARG A 176 -17.01 27.57 5.22
CA ARG A 176 -17.69 27.20 6.47
C ARG A 176 -18.95 28.04 6.68
N LYS A 177 -18.86 29.37 6.47
CA LYS A 177 -20.01 30.29 6.55
C LYS A 177 -21.07 29.97 5.50
N MET A 178 -20.66 29.70 4.26
CA MET A 178 -21.60 29.29 3.19
C MET A 178 -22.32 27.99 3.54
N LYS A 179 -21.60 26.99 4.04
CA LYS A 179 -22.17 25.72 4.49
C LYS A 179 -23.12 25.89 5.69
N ALA A 180 -22.81 26.77 6.63
CA ALA A 180 -23.70 27.07 7.76
C ALA A 180 -25.00 27.72 7.27
N ASN A 181 -24.92 28.73 6.40
CA ASN A 181 -26.08 29.37 5.79
C ASN A 181 -26.93 28.38 4.97
N GLU A 182 -26.31 27.41 4.30
CA GLU A 182 -27.03 26.35 3.59
C GLU A 182 -27.72 25.38 4.55
N LEU A 183 -27.08 25.02 5.68
CA LEU A 183 -27.70 24.19 6.70
C LEU A 183 -28.88 24.90 7.38
N ASP A 184 -28.79 26.21 7.64
CA ASP A 184 -29.90 27.00 8.17
C ASP A 184 -31.06 27.11 7.17
N LYS A 185 -30.76 27.26 5.87
CA LYS A 185 -31.78 27.17 4.81
C LYS A 185 -32.38 25.76 4.68
N GLN A 186 -31.60 24.71 4.93
CA GLN A 186 -32.08 23.32 4.93
C GLN A 186 -32.90 22.98 6.19
N SER A 187 -32.56 23.51 7.36
CA SER A 187 -33.30 23.30 8.61
C SER A 187 -34.65 24.02 8.61
N THR A 188 -34.73 25.17 7.94
CA THR A 188 -36.02 25.86 7.69
C THR A 188 -36.90 25.16 6.65
N THR A 189 -36.36 24.20 5.90
CA THR A 189 -37.07 23.43 4.86
C THR A 189 -37.05 21.92 5.14
N GLU A 190 -37.49 21.51 6.33
CA GLU A 190 -37.72 20.09 6.60
C GLU A 190 -38.91 19.57 5.78
N LEU A 191 -38.63 18.75 4.75
CA LEU A 191 -39.39 17.54 4.34
C LEU A 191 -38.98 16.96 2.96
N VAL A 192 -37.85 17.36 2.35
CA VAL A 192 -37.39 16.68 1.12
C VAL A 192 -36.26 15.70 1.46
N LYS A 193 -36.62 14.42 1.53
CA LYS A 193 -35.70 13.28 1.56
C LYS A 193 -34.57 13.52 0.55
N LYS A 194 -33.32 13.64 1.04
CA LYS A 194 -32.13 13.61 0.19
C LYS A 194 -32.08 12.26 -0.53
N THR A 195 -32.62 12.20 -1.74
CA THR A 195 -32.35 11.13 -2.69
C THR A 195 -30.88 11.26 -3.05
N VAL A 196 -30.07 10.31 -2.58
CA VAL A 196 -28.66 10.23 -2.94
C VAL A 196 -28.61 9.97 -4.44
N ASN A 197 -28.26 10.98 -5.23
CA ASN A 197 -28.15 10.86 -6.69
C ASN A 197 -27.07 9.84 -7.05
N THR A 198 -27.49 8.61 -7.37
CA THR A 198 -26.60 7.49 -7.73
C THR A 198 -26.00 7.62 -9.12
N LYS A 199 -26.57 8.46 -9.98
CA LYS A 199 -26.18 8.63 -11.40
C LYS A 199 -24.96 9.54 -11.62
N THR A 200 -24.67 10.47 -10.71
CA THR A 200 -23.46 11.33 -10.78
C THR A 200 -22.25 10.71 -10.07
N ARG A 201 -22.45 9.57 -9.40
CA ARG A 201 -21.36 8.82 -8.76
C ARG A 201 -20.66 7.96 -9.80
N THR A 202 -19.89 8.59 -10.68
CA THR A 202 -18.93 7.91 -11.54
C THR A 202 -17.85 7.31 -10.64
N THR A 203 -18.08 6.10 -10.11
CA THR A 203 -17.11 5.42 -9.27
C THR A 203 -15.99 4.89 -10.15
N ILE A 204 -15.08 5.77 -10.56
CA ILE A 204 -13.73 5.35 -10.95
C ILE A 204 -13.08 4.89 -9.64
N ARG A 205 -13.43 3.69 -9.17
CA ARG A 205 -12.73 3.07 -8.05
C ARG A 205 -11.35 2.73 -8.58
N ASN A 206 -10.31 3.24 -7.93
CA ASN A 206 -8.97 2.81 -8.22
C ASN A 206 -8.89 1.28 -8.04
N LEU A 207 -8.25 0.60 -8.99
CA LEU A 207 -8.17 -0.86 -9.01
C LEU A 207 -7.37 -1.41 -7.82
N ARG A 208 -6.46 -0.59 -7.28
CA ARG A 208 -5.69 -0.89 -6.09
C ARG A 208 -6.56 -0.73 -4.84
N ILE A 209 -6.71 -1.83 -4.10
CA ILE A 209 -7.30 -1.87 -2.77
C ILE A 209 -6.44 -1.02 -1.83
N ARG A 210 -7.06 -0.07 -1.13
CA ARG A 210 -6.34 0.91 -0.29
C ARG A 210 -5.98 0.33 1.08
N GLU A 211 -6.76 -0.63 1.53
CA GLU A 211 -6.62 -1.38 2.77
C GLU A 211 -5.35 -2.24 2.76
N ASP A 212 -4.95 -2.72 1.59
CA ASP A 212 -3.76 -3.55 1.41
C ASP A 212 -2.50 -2.70 1.24
N THR A 213 -1.67 -2.67 2.29
CA THR A 213 -0.35 -2.05 2.25
C THR A 213 0.59 -2.85 1.33
N ALA A 214 1.34 -2.16 0.45
CA ALA A 214 2.35 -2.83 -0.36
C ALA A 214 3.49 -3.38 0.52
N LYS A 215 4.09 -4.50 0.11
CA LYS A 215 5.13 -5.19 0.90
C LYS A 215 6.30 -4.27 1.29
N TYR A 216 6.83 -3.49 0.35
CA TYR A 216 7.97 -2.58 0.56
C TYR A 216 7.64 -1.32 1.38
N LEU A 217 6.37 -1.06 1.69
CA LEU A 217 5.95 0.03 2.58
C LEU A 217 5.73 -0.43 4.01
N ARG A 218 5.92 -1.73 4.30
CA ARG A 218 5.74 -2.28 5.64
C ARG A 218 6.86 -1.83 6.59
N ASN A 219 8.08 -1.74 6.06
CA ASN A 219 9.23 -1.13 6.72
C ASN A 219 9.93 -0.20 5.73
N LEU A 220 10.13 1.06 6.12
CA LEU A 220 10.78 2.09 5.30
C LEU A 220 12.30 2.12 5.47
N ASP A 221 12.84 1.35 6.44
CA ASP A 221 14.26 1.22 6.63
C ASP A 221 14.90 0.53 5.43
N ILE A 222 15.99 1.14 4.92
CA ILE A 222 16.71 0.69 3.72
C ILE A 222 17.26 -0.73 3.90
N ASN A 223 17.62 -1.09 5.13
CA ASN A 223 18.25 -2.38 5.49
C ASN A 223 17.26 -3.44 5.99
N SER A 224 15.96 -3.26 5.76
CA SER A 224 14.90 -4.15 6.26
C SER A 224 14.89 -5.51 5.52
N ALA A 225 13.94 -5.72 4.61
CA ALA A 225 13.85 -6.89 3.76
C ALA A 225 13.85 -6.48 2.30
N TYR A 226 14.65 -7.19 1.50
CA TYR A 226 14.73 -6.93 0.07
C TYR A 226 13.40 -7.28 -0.63
N TYR A 227 12.84 -6.30 -1.32
CA TYR A 227 11.70 -6.47 -2.19
C TYR A 227 12.16 -6.42 -3.65
N ASP A 228 11.91 -7.50 -4.40
CA ASP A 228 12.15 -7.52 -5.84
C ASP A 228 10.93 -6.92 -6.57
N PRO A 229 11.03 -5.71 -7.16
CA PRO A 229 9.89 -5.07 -7.84
C PRO A 229 9.49 -5.79 -9.13
N LYS A 230 10.37 -6.62 -9.71
CA LYS A 230 10.10 -7.36 -10.95
C LYS A 230 9.12 -8.50 -10.69
N THR A 231 9.44 -9.35 -9.72
CA THR A 231 8.59 -10.49 -9.34
C THR A 231 7.54 -10.14 -8.29
N ARG A 232 7.63 -8.95 -7.69
CA ARG A 232 6.78 -8.48 -6.59
C ARG A 232 6.84 -9.41 -5.36
N SER A 233 8.02 -9.97 -5.11
CA SER A 233 8.27 -10.90 -4.01
C SER A 233 9.14 -10.26 -2.93
N MET A 234 8.82 -10.56 -1.67
CA MET A 234 9.62 -10.19 -0.51
C MET A 234 9.91 -11.47 0.26
N ARG A 235 11.18 -11.85 0.32
CA ARG A 235 11.56 -13.18 0.81
C ARG A 235 11.48 -13.25 2.34
N ASP A 236 12.17 -12.33 2.99
CA ASP A 236 12.30 -12.28 4.44
C ASP A 236 11.20 -11.41 5.08
N ASN A 237 11.04 -11.54 6.39
CA ASN A 237 10.15 -10.68 7.16
C ASN A 237 10.71 -9.23 7.18
N PRO A 238 9.93 -8.22 6.77
CA PRO A 238 10.36 -6.81 6.86
C PRO A 238 10.59 -6.33 8.29
N ASN A 239 9.94 -6.93 9.30
CA ASN A 239 10.14 -6.62 10.72
C ASN A 239 10.69 -7.86 11.43
N LYS A 240 12.01 -8.00 11.51
CA LYS A 240 12.66 -9.19 12.09
C LYS A 240 12.50 -9.27 13.62
N ASP A 241 12.31 -8.15 14.28
CA ASP A 241 12.23 -8.06 15.75
C ASP A 241 10.88 -8.52 16.29
N ILE A 242 9.85 -8.53 15.45
CA ILE A 242 8.48 -8.91 15.82
C ILE A 242 8.25 -10.37 15.40
N GLY A 243 7.71 -11.17 16.32
CA GLY A 243 7.36 -12.57 16.06
C GLY A 243 6.38 -12.71 14.90
N ALA A 244 6.45 -13.83 14.19
CA ALA A 244 5.62 -14.06 13.01
C ALA A 244 4.11 -13.96 13.29
N ASP A 245 3.68 -14.37 14.48
CA ASP A 245 2.27 -14.43 14.89
C ASP A 245 1.64 -13.05 15.12
N ASP A 246 2.45 -12.07 15.53
CA ASP A 246 1.98 -10.70 15.79
C ASP A 246 1.98 -9.83 14.53
N THR A 247 2.63 -10.29 13.46
CA THR A 247 2.71 -9.56 12.19
C THR A 247 1.69 -10.07 11.16
N PHE A 248 1.05 -9.15 10.45
CA PHE A 248 0.15 -9.51 9.34
C PHE A 248 0.86 -10.27 8.18
N TYR A 249 2.17 -10.08 8.03
CA TYR A 249 2.96 -10.72 6.98
C TYR A 249 4.40 -10.84 7.45
N ALA A 250 4.85 -12.10 7.52
CA ALA A 250 6.14 -12.53 8.02
C ALA A 250 7.12 -12.96 6.89
N GLY A 251 6.90 -12.46 5.67
CA GLY A 251 7.72 -12.80 4.49
C GLY A 251 7.16 -13.96 3.65
N ASP A 252 7.50 -13.98 2.36
CA ASP A 252 7.06 -15.05 1.45
C ASP A 252 7.70 -16.40 1.80
N ASN A 253 8.93 -16.42 2.35
CA ASN A 253 9.59 -17.67 2.77
C ASN A 253 8.83 -18.39 3.89
N PHE A 254 8.24 -17.64 4.83
CA PHE A 254 7.43 -18.20 5.89
C PHE A 254 6.21 -18.93 5.31
N VAL A 255 5.47 -18.29 4.41
CA VAL A 255 4.25 -18.86 3.82
C VAL A 255 4.55 -20.01 2.84
N ARG A 256 5.73 -20.03 2.18
CA ARG A 256 6.08 -21.08 1.21
C ARG A 256 6.19 -22.48 1.80
N TYR A 257 6.58 -22.60 3.07
CA TYR A 257 6.76 -23.89 3.74
C TYR A 257 5.62 -24.25 4.70
N THR A 258 4.58 -23.43 4.79
CA THR A 258 3.39 -23.74 5.62
C THR A 258 2.36 -24.55 4.84
N GLY A 259 1.47 -25.25 5.56
CA GLY A 259 0.40 -26.05 4.97
C GLY A 259 0.84 -27.45 4.53
N ASP A 260 0.51 -27.82 3.28
CA ASP A 260 0.71 -29.18 2.75
C ASP A 260 2.08 -29.40 2.07
N ALA A 261 2.82 -28.33 1.78
CA ALA A 261 4.18 -28.41 1.22
C ALA A 261 5.11 -29.37 2.00
N PRO A 262 5.23 -29.32 3.34
CA PRO A 262 6.06 -30.25 4.09
C PRO A 262 5.51 -31.69 4.05
N LYS A 263 4.18 -31.88 3.99
CA LYS A 263 3.58 -33.21 3.87
C LYS A 263 3.92 -33.85 2.52
N MET A 264 3.84 -33.07 1.45
CA MET A 264 4.23 -33.51 0.11
C MET A 264 5.72 -33.81 0.03
N ALA A 265 6.58 -32.98 0.65
CA ALA A 265 8.00 -33.24 0.74
C ALA A 265 8.31 -34.54 1.51
N ASN A 266 7.63 -34.78 2.63
CA ASN A 266 7.75 -36.04 3.38
C ASN A 266 7.30 -37.25 2.57
N LEU A 267 6.20 -37.13 1.81
CA LEU A 267 5.72 -38.17 0.91
C LEU A 267 6.74 -38.44 -0.23
N GLN A 268 7.37 -37.39 -0.74
CA GLN A 268 8.43 -37.51 -1.75
C GLN A 268 9.68 -38.20 -1.19
N LEU A 269 10.10 -37.85 0.03
CA LEU A 269 11.18 -38.55 0.73
C LEU A 269 10.85 -40.03 0.95
N PHE A 270 9.62 -40.34 1.33
CA PHE A 270 9.15 -41.72 1.45
C PHE A 270 9.21 -42.46 0.12
N ALA A 271 8.75 -41.85 -0.98
CA ALA A 271 8.81 -42.46 -2.31
C ALA A 271 10.26 -42.76 -2.74
N TRP A 272 11.21 -41.85 -2.51
CA TRP A 272 12.63 -42.10 -2.78
C TRP A 272 13.21 -43.24 -1.94
N GLN A 273 12.89 -43.29 -0.64
CA GLN A 273 13.33 -44.39 0.23
C GLN A 273 12.70 -45.73 -0.15
N ALA A 274 11.45 -45.71 -0.59
CA ALA A 274 10.73 -46.89 -1.08
C ALA A 274 11.35 -47.39 -2.40
N TYR A 275 11.73 -46.47 -3.28
CA TYR A 275 12.41 -46.76 -4.55
C TYR A 275 13.80 -47.37 -4.31
N GLU A 276 14.60 -46.82 -3.39
CA GLU A 276 15.90 -47.41 -2.99
C GLU A 276 15.76 -48.83 -2.42
N LYS A 277 14.63 -49.11 -1.75
CA LYS A 277 14.30 -50.45 -1.23
C LYS A 277 13.73 -51.39 -2.30
N GLY A 278 13.54 -50.92 -3.53
CA GLY A 278 13.08 -51.71 -4.67
C GLY A 278 11.56 -51.77 -4.87
N THR A 279 10.77 -51.02 -4.09
CA THR A 279 9.33 -50.86 -4.38
C THR A 279 9.11 -49.70 -5.34
N ASP A 280 8.47 -49.96 -6.47
CA ASP A 280 8.21 -48.95 -7.49
C ASP A 280 7.02 -48.06 -7.09
N VAL A 281 7.33 -46.98 -6.36
CA VAL A 281 6.36 -45.97 -5.91
C VAL A 281 6.88 -44.61 -6.36
N HIS A 282 6.12 -43.94 -7.22
CA HIS A 282 6.48 -42.62 -7.75
C HIS A 282 5.37 -41.62 -7.46
N LEU A 283 5.72 -40.48 -6.84
CA LEU A 283 4.77 -39.46 -6.41
C LEU A 283 3.91 -38.92 -7.57
N GLN A 284 4.50 -38.63 -8.72
CA GLN A 284 3.79 -38.06 -9.87
C GLN A 284 3.08 -39.12 -10.74
N ALA A 285 3.56 -40.37 -10.76
CA ALA A 285 2.99 -41.39 -11.63
C ALA A 285 1.79 -42.07 -10.96
N ASN A 286 1.97 -42.49 -9.69
CA ASN A 286 0.95 -43.15 -8.88
C ASN A 286 0.76 -42.42 -7.54
N PRO A 287 0.24 -41.17 -7.55
CA PRO A 287 0.14 -40.34 -6.34
C PRO A 287 -0.72 -40.96 -5.24
N THR A 288 -1.86 -41.55 -5.61
CA THR A 288 -2.80 -42.14 -4.65
C THR A 288 -2.24 -43.40 -4.00
N GLN A 289 -1.58 -44.25 -4.79
CA GLN A 289 -0.88 -45.43 -4.26
C GLN A 289 0.23 -45.01 -3.29
N GLY A 290 1.02 -43.99 -3.65
CA GLY A 290 2.06 -43.45 -2.78
C GLY A 290 1.51 -42.90 -1.47
N GLU A 291 0.39 -42.16 -1.52
CA GLU A 291 -0.27 -41.60 -0.33
C GLU A 291 -0.81 -42.69 0.59
N LEU A 292 -1.48 -43.71 0.06
CA LEU A 292 -1.99 -44.85 0.84
C LEU A 292 -0.85 -45.60 1.54
N LEU A 293 0.23 -45.91 0.81
CA LEU A 293 1.40 -46.58 1.36
C LEU A 293 2.10 -45.72 2.43
N HIS A 294 2.15 -44.40 2.23
CA HIS A 294 2.71 -43.48 3.22
C HIS A 294 1.85 -43.40 4.48
N ARG A 295 0.52 -43.41 4.34
CA ARG A 295 -0.41 -43.47 5.49
C ARG A 295 -0.24 -44.77 6.28
N GLU A 296 -0.15 -45.91 5.59
CA GLU A 296 0.16 -47.19 6.23
C GLU A 296 1.53 -47.15 6.91
N TYR A 297 2.53 -46.53 6.28
CA TYR A 297 3.86 -46.36 6.84
C TYR A 297 3.83 -45.52 8.13
N LEU A 298 3.06 -44.43 8.18
CA LEU A 298 2.89 -43.62 9.39
C LEU A 298 2.26 -44.43 10.53
N GLN A 299 1.19 -45.19 10.25
CA GLN A 299 0.57 -46.07 11.24
C GLN A 299 1.54 -47.15 11.76
N LYS A 300 2.31 -47.78 10.85
CA LYS A 300 3.35 -48.75 11.21
C LYS A 300 4.46 -48.10 12.03
N LYS A 301 4.85 -46.87 11.69
CA LYS A 301 5.86 -46.08 12.41
C LYS A 301 5.42 -45.71 13.82
N GLU A 302 4.15 -45.38 14.04
CA GLU A 302 3.61 -45.15 15.39
C GLU A 302 3.63 -46.42 16.23
N LYS A 303 3.14 -47.54 15.68
CA LYS A 303 3.23 -48.84 16.36
C LYS A 303 4.67 -49.22 16.72
N LEU A 304 5.62 -49.00 15.80
CA LEU A 304 7.04 -49.24 16.05
C LEU A 304 7.63 -48.32 17.12
N LYS A 305 7.15 -47.07 17.24
CA LYS A 305 7.56 -46.17 18.32
C LYS A 305 7.10 -46.70 19.67
N ASP A 306 5.86 -47.18 19.76
CA ASP A 306 5.32 -47.69 21.01
C ASP A 306 6.02 -48.98 21.43
N THR A 307 6.22 -49.94 20.52
CA THR A 307 7.04 -51.13 20.82
C THR A 307 8.48 -50.78 21.20
N SER A 308 9.06 -49.74 20.59
CA SER A 308 10.38 -49.25 20.97
C SER A 308 10.39 -48.67 22.38
N LYS A 309 9.39 -47.84 22.74
CA LYS A 309 9.23 -47.31 24.11
C LYS A 309 9.08 -48.44 25.13
N ASP A 310 8.23 -49.42 24.85
CA ASP A 310 8.01 -50.57 25.73
C ASP A 310 9.31 -51.38 25.91
N SER A 311 10.06 -51.58 24.82
CA SER A 311 11.36 -52.26 24.87
C SER A 311 12.42 -51.49 25.67
N ILE A 312 12.37 -50.16 25.65
CA ILE A 312 13.26 -49.29 26.43
C ILE A 312 12.85 -49.35 27.90
N LEU A 313 11.56 -49.25 28.20
CA LEU A 313 11.02 -49.37 29.56
C LEU A 313 11.36 -50.72 30.19
N ALA A 314 11.23 -51.82 29.45
CA ALA A 314 11.59 -53.15 29.93
C ALA A 314 13.09 -53.31 30.23
N LYS A 315 13.98 -52.59 29.51
CA LYS A 315 15.43 -52.66 29.69
C LYS A 315 15.97 -51.77 30.79
N TYR A 316 15.40 -50.57 30.94
CA TYR A 316 15.93 -49.54 31.82
C TYR A 316 15.05 -49.28 33.06
N GLY A 317 13.83 -49.82 33.12
CA GLY A 317 12.87 -49.54 34.19
C GLY A 317 12.38 -48.08 34.20
N GLY A 318 11.48 -47.73 35.12
CA GLY A 318 10.99 -46.35 35.28
C GLY A 318 9.51 -46.12 34.92
N GLU A 319 8.72 -47.19 34.79
CA GLU A 319 7.27 -47.11 34.61
C GLU A 319 6.58 -46.31 35.76
N ASP A 320 7.11 -46.43 36.98
CA ASP A 320 6.64 -45.71 38.17
C ASP A 320 6.74 -44.19 38.05
N HIS A 321 7.66 -43.67 37.23
CA HIS A 321 7.88 -42.23 37.02
C HIS A 321 7.05 -41.63 35.86
N LEU A 322 6.40 -42.48 35.05
CA LEU A 322 5.51 -42.03 33.96
C LEU A 322 4.11 -41.72 34.47
N ASN A 323 3.68 -42.36 35.56
CA ASN A 323 2.43 -42.05 36.22
C ASN A 323 2.58 -40.71 36.94
N ALA A 324 2.08 -39.63 36.32
CA ALA A 324 1.98 -38.35 36.98
C ALA A 324 1.16 -38.55 38.27
N PRO A 325 1.71 -38.22 39.46
CA PRO A 325 0.96 -38.36 40.69
C PRO A 325 -0.33 -37.52 40.61
N PRO A 326 -1.41 -37.95 41.28
CA PRO A 326 -2.68 -37.23 41.24
C PRO A 326 -2.48 -35.74 41.54
N LYS A 327 -3.21 -34.89 40.83
CA LYS A 327 -3.04 -33.43 40.82
C LYS A 327 -3.08 -32.80 42.23
N GLU A 328 -3.78 -33.45 43.15
CA GLU A 328 -3.85 -33.13 44.59
C GLU A 328 -2.47 -33.20 45.28
N LEU A 329 -1.66 -34.21 44.95
CA LEU A 329 -0.30 -34.34 45.47
C LEU A 329 0.69 -33.38 44.80
N LEU A 330 0.42 -32.99 43.55
CA LEU A 330 1.26 -32.04 42.81
C LEU A 330 1.10 -30.59 43.28
N LEU A 331 -0.13 -30.18 43.63
CA LEU A 331 -0.41 -28.81 44.09
C LEU A 331 -0.33 -28.65 45.61
N ALA A 332 -0.19 -29.75 46.38
CA ALA A 332 -0.19 -29.77 47.85
C ALA A 332 -1.37 -29.01 48.49
N GLN A 333 -2.46 -28.79 47.75
CA GLN A 333 -3.66 -28.13 48.22
C GLN A 333 -4.62 -29.21 48.72
N THR A 334 -4.82 -29.26 50.03
CA THR A 334 -5.74 -30.21 50.70
C THR A 334 -7.19 -29.72 50.74
N GLU A 335 -7.47 -28.57 50.14
CA GLU A 335 -8.76 -27.89 50.26
C GLU A 335 -9.43 -27.71 48.89
N GLN A 336 -10.50 -28.48 48.63
CA GLN A 336 -11.42 -28.18 47.53
C GLN A 336 -12.36 -27.04 47.98
N TYR A 337 -12.28 -25.90 47.29
CA TYR A 337 -13.24 -24.81 47.48
C TYR A 337 -14.63 -25.23 46.96
N VAL A 338 -15.65 -25.11 47.81
CA VAL A 338 -17.06 -25.43 47.48
C VAL A 338 -17.95 -24.24 47.81
N GLU A 339 -18.59 -23.66 46.80
CA GLU A 339 -19.57 -22.58 46.96
C GLU A 339 -20.98 -23.18 47.11
N TYR A 340 -21.66 -22.84 48.21
CA TYR A 340 -23.05 -23.22 48.43
C TYR A 340 -23.98 -22.05 48.06
N SER A 341 -25.09 -22.36 47.42
CA SER A 341 -26.22 -21.44 47.29
C SER A 341 -26.81 -21.14 48.67
N ARG A 342 -27.57 -20.04 48.76
CA ARG A 342 -28.33 -19.70 49.98
C ARG A 342 -29.34 -20.78 50.40
N THR A 343 -29.67 -21.70 49.48
CA THR A 343 -30.55 -22.87 49.69
C THR A 343 -29.79 -24.17 49.99
N GLY A 344 -28.44 -24.12 50.09
CA GLY A 344 -27.59 -25.25 50.44
C GLY A 344 -27.22 -26.18 49.27
N ARG A 345 -27.56 -25.83 48.02
CA ARG A 345 -27.11 -26.57 46.82
C ARG A 345 -25.74 -26.08 46.38
N ILE A 346 -24.87 -26.99 45.93
CA ILE A 346 -23.52 -26.63 45.50
C ILE A 346 -23.60 -25.93 44.13
N ILE A 347 -23.02 -24.73 44.02
CA ILE A 347 -22.96 -23.94 42.79
C ILE A 347 -21.64 -24.19 42.05
N LYS A 348 -20.53 -24.28 42.79
CA LYS A 348 -19.19 -24.61 42.27
C LYS A 348 -18.44 -25.51 43.24
N GLY A 349 -17.74 -26.50 42.71
CA GLY A 349 -17.03 -27.53 43.47
C GLY A 349 -17.59 -28.93 43.22
N GLN A 350 -16.88 -29.97 43.65
CA GLN A 350 -17.37 -31.36 43.57
C GLN A 350 -18.38 -31.64 44.69
N GLU A 351 -19.48 -32.32 44.35
CA GLU A 351 -20.44 -32.78 45.34
C GLU A 351 -19.81 -33.85 46.24
N ARG A 352 -20.10 -33.80 47.55
CA ARG A 352 -19.62 -34.83 48.48
C ARG A 352 -20.22 -36.18 48.08
N ALA A 353 -19.36 -37.16 47.83
CA ALA A 353 -19.81 -38.53 47.57
C ALA A 353 -20.70 -39.01 48.71
N LYS A 354 -21.89 -39.56 48.39
CA LYS A 354 -22.78 -40.15 49.39
C LYS A 354 -22.03 -41.27 50.12
N ALA A 355 -22.05 -41.24 51.44
CA ALA A 355 -21.46 -42.29 52.26
C ALA A 355 -22.18 -43.61 51.96
N LYS A 356 -21.44 -44.58 51.43
CA LYS A 356 -21.92 -45.95 51.24
C LYS A 356 -21.91 -46.65 52.59
N SER A 357 -22.96 -47.40 52.90
CA SER A 357 -22.97 -48.23 54.09
C SER A 357 -22.04 -49.45 53.91
N LYS A 358 -21.71 -50.12 55.01
CA LYS A 358 -20.80 -51.29 55.02
C LYS A 358 -21.43 -52.54 54.39
N TYR A 359 -22.73 -52.53 54.09
CA TYR A 359 -23.50 -53.70 53.62
C TYR A 359 -23.73 -53.63 52.10
N GLU A 360 -23.80 -54.80 51.44
CA GLU A 360 -23.87 -54.96 49.97
C GLU A 360 -25.16 -54.43 49.32
N GLU A 361 -26.13 -54.02 50.13
CA GLU A 361 -27.47 -53.57 49.72
C GLU A 361 -27.42 -52.26 48.91
N ASP A 362 -26.36 -51.46 49.08
CA ASP A 362 -26.12 -50.22 48.32
C ASP A 362 -25.57 -50.46 46.91
N ALA A 363 -25.17 -51.68 46.55
CA ALA A 363 -24.77 -52.03 45.18
C ALA A 363 -25.97 -52.23 44.25
N ALA A 364 -27.09 -52.75 44.78
CA ALA A 364 -28.29 -53.07 44.00
C ALA A 364 -29.12 -51.83 43.64
N ASN A 365 -29.09 -50.79 44.49
CA ASN A 365 -29.84 -49.54 44.27
C ASN A 365 -29.13 -48.54 43.35
N ALA A 366 -27.91 -48.84 42.89
CA ALA A 366 -27.18 -48.02 41.93
C ALA A 366 -27.77 -48.07 40.49
N SER A 367 -28.65 -49.03 40.21
CA SER A 367 -29.31 -49.19 38.91
C SER A 367 -30.42 -48.16 38.64
N ASN A 368 -31.00 -47.54 39.69
CA ASN A 368 -32.09 -46.57 39.57
C ASN A 368 -31.65 -45.10 39.69
N LEU A 369 -30.34 -44.82 39.75
CA LEU A 369 -29.80 -43.45 39.85
C LEU A 369 -29.01 -43.01 38.60
N LEU A 370 -28.84 -43.90 37.62
CA LEU A 370 -28.32 -43.54 36.28
C LEU A 370 -29.36 -42.82 35.41
N THR A 371 -30.65 -42.88 35.75
CA THR A 371 -31.73 -42.26 34.97
C THR A 371 -32.12 -40.84 35.42
N ALA A 372 -31.53 -40.29 36.49
CA ALA A 372 -31.88 -38.96 37.00
C ALA A 372 -30.74 -37.92 36.91
N SER A 373 -29.48 -38.33 36.74
CA SER A 373 -28.35 -37.42 36.48
C SER A 373 -28.11 -37.14 34.99
N GLU A 374 -28.81 -37.84 34.10
CA GLU A 374 -28.74 -37.64 32.65
C GLU A 374 -29.82 -36.68 32.12
N ILE A 375 -30.85 -36.33 32.91
CA ILE A 375 -31.98 -35.50 32.44
C ILE A 375 -31.73 -33.98 32.55
N GLN A 376 -30.62 -33.51 33.15
CA GLN A 376 -30.34 -32.06 33.23
C GLN A 376 -29.22 -31.55 32.30
N ASN A 377 -28.56 -32.43 31.54
CA ASN A 377 -27.58 -32.03 30.51
C ASN A 377 -28.07 -32.27 29.08
N GLU A 378 -29.32 -32.71 28.89
CA GLU A 378 -29.93 -32.86 27.56
C GLU A 378 -30.71 -31.62 27.09
N GLU A 379 -31.11 -30.72 28.00
CA GLU A 379 -31.85 -29.49 27.63
C GLU A 379 -30.97 -28.42 26.95
N GLU A 380 -29.63 -28.50 27.04
CA GLU A 380 -28.72 -27.58 26.33
C GLU A 380 -28.23 -28.10 24.96
N PHE A 381 -28.43 -29.38 24.64
CA PHE A 381 -28.12 -29.95 23.32
C PHE A 381 -29.34 -30.06 22.40
N ALA A 382 -30.56 -30.05 22.95
CA ALA A 382 -31.80 -30.06 22.18
C ALA A 382 -32.11 -28.76 21.40
N ASN A 383 -31.35 -27.68 21.63
CA ASN A 383 -31.60 -26.36 21.03
C ASN A 383 -30.48 -25.84 20.09
N LYS A 384 -29.62 -26.71 19.58
CA LYS A 384 -28.71 -26.34 18.48
C LYS A 384 -29.23 -26.91 17.16
N LYS A 385 -29.86 -26.05 16.37
CA LYS A 385 -30.29 -26.37 15.00
C LYS A 385 -29.11 -26.91 14.21
N SER A 386 -29.31 -28.00 13.48
CA SER A 386 -28.26 -28.58 12.63
C SER A 386 -27.80 -27.55 11.58
N LEU A 387 -26.55 -27.68 11.08
CA LEU A 387 -26.01 -26.76 10.06
C LEU A 387 -26.92 -26.67 8.81
N VAL A 388 -27.59 -27.78 8.48
CA VAL A 388 -28.56 -27.88 7.39
C VAL A 388 -29.85 -27.12 7.74
N GLU A 389 -30.36 -27.23 8.96
CA GLU A 389 -31.52 -26.45 9.42
C GLU A 389 -31.21 -24.96 9.54
N ILE A 390 -30.00 -24.58 9.96
CA ILE A 390 -29.52 -23.19 9.95
C ILE A 390 -29.47 -22.66 8.51
N HIS A 391 -29.01 -23.47 7.55
CA HIS A 391 -29.00 -23.09 6.14
C HIS A 391 -30.41 -22.94 5.56
N VAL A 392 -31.34 -23.85 5.90
CA VAL A 392 -32.74 -23.80 5.48
C VAL A 392 -33.48 -22.62 6.11
N GLU A 393 -33.21 -22.29 7.38
CA GLU A 393 -33.76 -21.10 8.03
C GLU A 393 -33.16 -19.80 7.50
N ASN A 394 -31.87 -19.76 7.18
CA ASN A 394 -31.24 -18.61 6.54
C ASN A 394 -31.75 -18.42 5.10
N MET A 395 -32.06 -19.51 4.38
CA MET A 395 -32.78 -19.51 3.09
C MET A 395 -34.24 -19.05 3.21
N LYS A 396 -34.92 -19.34 4.32
CA LYS A 396 -36.28 -18.84 4.59
C LYS A 396 -36.27 -17.37 5.03
N LYS A 397 -35.29 -16.93 5.84
CA LYS A 397 -35.09 -15.52 6.25
C LYS A 397 -34.62 -14.62 5.10
N SER A 398 -33.85 -15.16 4.15
CA SER A 398 -33.48 -14.43 2.92
C SER A 398 -34.63 -14.33 1.92
N LYS A 399 -35.61 -15.25 1.97
CA LYS A 399 -36.88 -15.14 1.23
C LYS A 399 -37.91 -14.21 1.88
N SER A 400 -37.84 -13.96 3.18
CA SER A 400 -38.81 -13.10 3.90
C SER A 400 -38.35 -11.65 4.09
N LYS A 401 -37.25 -11.23 3.46
CA LYS A 401 -36.87 -9.82 3.34
C LYS A 401 -36.67 -9.48 1.87
N ASN A 402 -37.53 -8.59 1.37
CA ASN A 402 -37.66 -8.05 0.02
C ASN A 402 -38.41 -8.90 -1.01
N VAL A 403 -39.74 -8.73 -1.05
CA VAL A 403 -40.49 -8.81 -2.33
C VAL A 403 -41.59 -7.73 -2.47
N ASP A 404 -42.04 -7.05 -1.42
CA ASP A 404 -43.32 -6.29 -1.54
C ASP A 404 -43.25 -4.76 -1.75
N ASP A 405 -42.08 -4.15 -2.01
CA ASP A 405 -42.02 -2.71 -2.34
C ASP A 405 -41.30 -2.35 -3.66
N THR A 406 -40.84 -3.32 -4.45
CA THR A 406 -40.07 -3.02 -5.68
C THR A 406 -40.88 -3.00 -6.98
N ASN A 407 -42.19 -3.29 -6.97
CA ASN A 407 -42.98 -3.40 -8.21
C ASN A 407 -44.28 -2.58 -8.24
N LYS A 408 -44.26 -1.34 -7.72
CA LYS A 408 -45.32 -0.35 -8.03
C LYS A 408 -45.20 0.25 -9.44
N HIS A 409 -44.01 0.24 -10.05
CA HIS A 409 -43.79 0.82 -11.38
C HIS A 409 -44.28 -0.05 -12.55
N LEU A 410 -44.46 -1.36 -12.34
CA LEU A 410 -44.92 -2.31 -13.37
C LEU A 410 -46.45 -2.38 -13.51
N LYS A 411 -47.21 -1.65 -12.69
CA LYS A 411 -48.67 -1.49 -12.81
C LYS A 411 -49.08 -0.15 -13.45
N ARG A 412 -48.22 0.42 -14.31
CA ARG A 412 -48.61 1.52 -15.20
C ARG A 412 -49.09 0.94 -16.52
N LYS A 413 -50.28 1.36 -16.97
CA LYS A 413 -50.72 1.08 -18.35
C LYS A 413 -49.64 1.61 -19.30
N ASN A 414 -49.23 0.81 -20.28
CA ASN A 414 -48.31 1.28 -21.32
C ASN A 414 -48.99 2.43 -22.09
N LEU A 415 -48.33 3.59 -22.17
CA LEU A 415 -48.81 4.75 -22.92
C LEU A 415 -48.98 4.35 -24.40
N GLY A 416 -50.22 4.36 -24.89
CA GLY A 416 -50.54 4.07 -26.31
C GLY A 416 -51.31 2.78 -26.60
N GLU A 417 -51.78 2.04 -25.59
CA GLU A 417 -52.74 0.92 -25.77
C GLU A 417 -54.07 1.23 -25.06
N GLY A 418 -55.02 1.80 -25.82
CA GLY A 418 -56.40 2.07 -25.39
C GLY A 418 -57.01 3.29 -26.08
N ASP A 419 -58.33 3.31 -26.26
CA ASP A 419 -59.07 4.49 -26.72
C ASP A 419 -59.12 5.52 -25.59
N ILE A 420 -58.22 6.51 -25.62
CA ILE A 420 -58.10 7.54 -24.59
C ILE A 420 -58.62 8.87 -25.15
N GLN A 421 -59.43 9.58 -24.35
CA GLN A 421 -59.95 10.90 -24.73
C GLN A 421 -58.85 11.96 -24.61
N LEU A 422 -58.34 12.42 -25.75
CA LEU A 422 -57.25 13.39 -25.82
C LEU A 422 -57.75 14.84 -25.73
N ASP A 423 -57.07 15.66 -24.92
CA ASP A 423 -57.38 17.08 -24.78
C ASP A 423 -56.92 17.87 -26.02
N THR A 424 -57.88 18.30 -26.86
CA THR A 424 -57.62 19.03 -28.13
C THR A 424 -56.75 20.28 -27.98
N LYS A 425 -56.77 20.95 -26.82
CA LYS A 425 -55.92 22.13 -26.52
C LYS A 425 -54.46 21.73 -26.24
N LYS A 426 -54.24 20.64 -25.51
CA LYS A 426 -52.88 20.15 -25.19
C LYS A 426 -52.22 19.54 -26.42
N LEU A 427 -52.98 18.80 -27.22
CA LEU A 427 -52.50 18.23 -28.49
C LEU A 427 -52.03 19.33 -29.46
N LYS A 428 -52.80 20.42 -29.62
CA LYS A 428 -52.38 21.57 -30.46
C LYS A 428 -51.08 22.21 -29.95
N LYS A 429 -50.95 22.38 -28.63
CA LYS A 429 -49.74 22.94 -28.01
C LYS A 429 -48.52 22.03 -28.23
N ALA A 430 -48.71 20.72 -28.09
CA ALA A 430 -47.68 19.72 -28.34
C ALA A 430 -47.24 19.70 -29.83
N LEU A 431 -48.17 19.79 -30.77
CA LEU A 431 -47.90 19.88 -32.21
C LEU A 431 -47.06 21.12 -32.57
N GLU A 432 -47.40 22.29 -32.00
CA GLU A 432 -46.65 23.52 -32.24
C GLU A 432 -45.22 23.44 -31.65
N GLU A 433 -45.05 22.79 -30.50
CA GLU A 433 -43.76 22.60 -29.85
C GLU A 433 -42.88 21.58 -30.59
N GLU A 434 -43.47 20.54 -31.16
CA GLU A 434 -42.79 19.55 -31.99
C GLU A 434 -42.36 20.15 -33.35
N GLU A 435 -43.19 21.00 -33.97
CA GLU A 435 -42.80 21.79 -35.15
C GLU A 435 -41.64 22.77 -34.86
N ARG A 436 -41.67 23.42 -33.71
CA ARG A 436 -40.59 24.32 -33.27
C ARG A 436 -39.28 23.54 -33.09
N ARG A 437 -39.33 22.35 -32.48
CA ARG A 437 -38.18 21.45 -32.36
C ARG A 437 -37.65 21.00 -33.72
N ASN A 438 -38.52 20.65 -34.66
CA ASN A 438 -38.11 20.24 -36.02
C ASN A 438 -37.49 21.40 -36.82
N LYS A 439 -37.99 22.63 -36.64
CA LYS A 439 -37.36 23.83 -37.23
C LYS A 439 -35.94 24.07 -36.68
N ILE A 440 -35.74 23.96 -35.37
CA ILE A 440 -34.41 24.12 -34.74
C ILE A 440 -33.45 23.04 -35.21
N LYS A 441 -33.89 21.77 -35.28
CA LYS A 441 -33.07 20.68 -35.83
C LYS A 441 -32.65 20.93 -37.27
N LYS A 442 -33.56 21.48 -38.10
CA LYS A 442 -33.28 21.80 -39.50
C LYS A 442 -32.32 22.98 -39.66
N SER A 443 -32.38 23.99 -38.80
CA SER A 443 -31.39 25.07 -38.78
C SER A 443 -30.01 24.60 -38.30
N ASP A 444 -29.97 23.73 -37.29
CA ASP A 444 -28.71 23.19 -36.75
C ASP A 444 -28.00 22.27 -37.74
N PHE A 445 -28.73 21.58 -38.63
CA PHE A 445 -28.14 20.70 -39.65
C PHE A 445 -27.40 21.46 -40.75
N ASN A 446 -27.74 22.74 -40.98
CA ASN A 446 -27.11 23.60 -41.99
C ASN A 446 -25.91 24.41 -41.45
N LEU A 447 -25.56 24.24 -40.17
CA LEU A 447 -24.40 24.90 -39.54
C LEU A 447 -23.18 23.98 -39.57
N ASP A 448 -22.07 24.50 -40.09
CA ASP A 448 -20.76 23.86 -40.15
C ASP A 448 -20.31 23.38 -38.75
N ASP A 449 -19.83 22.14 -38.62
CA ASP A 449 -19.62 21.45 -37.33
C ASP A 449 -18.70 22.20 -36.37
N ARG A 450 -17.78 23.04 -36.90
CA ARG A 450 -16.88 23.88 -36.11
C ARG A 450 -17.55 25.09 -35.45
N LYS A 451 -18.72 25.51 -35.95
CA LYS A 451 -19.49 26.64 -35.41
C LYS A 451 -20.64 26.21 -34.51
N ARG A 452 -20.87 24.90 -34.33
CA ARG A 452 -21.87 24.39 -33.39
C ARG A 452 -21.40 24.62 -31.94
N PRO A 453 -22.19 25.31 -31.11
CA PRO A 453 -21.90 25.43 -29.68
C PRO A 453 -21.89 24.05 -29.01
N TYR A 454 -20.97 23.82 -28.08
CA TYR A 454 -20.94 22.59 -27.28
C TYR A 454 -22.29 22.41 -26.55
N ASN A 455 -22.88 21.20 -26.61
CA ASN A 455 -24.26 20.87 -26.18
C ASN A 455 -25.44 21.40 -27.05
N SER A 456 -25.24 21.81 -28.31
CA SER A 456 -26.36 22.29 -29.17
C SER A 456 -27.51 21.29 -29.37
N ALA A 457 -27.24 19.98 -29.37
CA ALA A 457 -28.27 18.94 -29.44
C ALA A 457 -29.23 18.91 -28.23
N TYR A 458 -28.87 19.59 -27.13
CA TYR A 458 -29.62 19.65 -25.88
C TYR A 458 -30.10 21.07 -25.52
N MET A 459 -29.94 22.07 -26.40
CA MET A 459 -30.39 23.46 -26.19
C MET A 459 -31.88 23.67 -26.50
N GLY A 460 -32.71 22.67 -26.18
CA GLY A 460 -34.16 22.70 -26.26
C GLY A 460 -34.78 22.52 -24.89
N GLY A 461 -34.62 23.52 -24.00
CA GLY A 461 -35.32 23.61 -22.72
C GLY A 461 -34.80 22.66 -21.64
N HIS A 462 -33.88 23.17 -20.80
CA HIS A 462 -33.29 22.46 -19.66
C HIS A 462 -34.28 22.19 -18.49
N ASP A 463 -35.57 22.51 -18.65
CA ASP A 463 -36.56 22.45 -17.56
C ASP A 463 -37.56 21.29 -17.65
N LYS A 464 -37.42 20.36 -18.62
CA LYS A 464 -38.41 19.29 -18.84
C LYS A 464 -37.86 17.92 -19.28
N ILE A 465 -36.64 17.56 -18.89
CA ILE A 465 -36.16 16.18 -19.11
C ILE A 465 -36.69 15.23 -18.00
N ASP A 466 -37.17 15.82 -16.89
CA ASP A 466 -37.73 15.08 -15.75
C ASP A 466 -39.27 14.89 -15.82
N SER A 467 -39.93 15.30 -16.90
CA SER A 467 -41.36 15.06 -17.10
C SER A 467 -41.60 13.86 -18.03
N GLU A 468 -42.40 12.90 -17.57
CA GLU A 468 -42.88 11.75 -18.36
C GLU A 468 -43.59 12.24 -19.63
N ILE A 469 -43.27 11.66 -20.81
CA ILE A 469 -43.88 12.01 -22.11
C ILE A 469 -45.40 11.82 -21.99
N THR A 470 -46.17 12.87 -22.26
CA THR A 470 -47.64 12.77 -22.21
C THR A 470 -48.19 12.11 -23.47
N GLU A 471 -49.39 11.55 -23.38
CA GLU A 471 -50.04 10.87 -24.50
C GLU A 471 -50.26 11.81 -25.70
N GLU A 472 -50.55 13.09 -25.43
CA GLU A 472 -50.73 14.09 -26.48
C GLU A 472 -49.41 14.44 -27.19
N GLU A 473 -48.28 14.43 -26.47
CA GLU A 473 -46.95 14.65 -27.06
C GLU A 473 -46.53 13.47 -27.96
N LEU A 474 -46.86 12.25 -27.57
CA LEU A 474 -46.54 11.04 -28.32
C LEU A 474 -47.42 10.90 -29.58
N GLU A 475 -48.68 11.28 -29.51
CA GLU A 475 -49.57 11.34 -30.67
C GLU A 475 -49.20 12.48 -31.63
N ALA A 476 -48.85 13.68 -31.12
CA ALA A 476 -48.33 14.77 -31.95
C ALA A 476 -47.10 14.33 -32.77
N TYR A 477 -46.18 13.60 -32.14
CA TYR A 477 -45.03 13.00 -32.81
C TYR A 477 -45.43 11.95 -33.86
N ARG A 478 -46.43 11.10 -33.59
CA ARG A 478 -46.94 10.11 -34.56
C ARG A 478 -47.58 10.79 -35.78
N LEU A 479 -48.42 11.80 -35.56
CA LEU A 479 -49.08 12.56 -36.63
C LEU A 479 -48.07 13.29 -37.52
N LYS A 480 -47.07 13.96 -36.93
CA LYS A 480 -46.05 14.66 -37.72
C LYS A 480 -45.10 13.72 -38.47
N LYS A 481 -44.86 12.52 -37.94
CA LYS A 481 -44.06 11.50 -38.64
C LYS A 481 -44.82 10.86 -39.81
N GLN A 482 -46.15 10.84 -39.75
CA GLN A 482 -47.02 10.33 -40.83
C GLN A 482 -47.31 11.40 -41.90
N SER A 483 -47.28 12.69 -41.56
CA SER A 483 -47.36 13.81 -42.51
C SER A 483 -46.04 14.05 -43.24
#